data_AF-A0A101GRP3-F1
#
_entry.id   AF-A0A101GRP3-F1
#
_cell.length_a   1.000
_cell.length_b   1.000
_cell.length_c   1.000
_cell.angle_alpha   90.00
_cell.angle_beta   90.00
_cell.angle_gamma   90.00
#
_symmetry.space_group_name_H-M   'P 1'
#
loop_
_entity.id
_entity.type
_entity.pdbx_description
1 polymer ?
#
loop_
_entity_poly.entity_id
_entity_poly.type
_entity_poly.pdbx_seq_one_letter_code
_entity_poly.pdbx_strand_id
1 'polypeptide(L)'
;MITGEIRNKVDKIWTDIWAGGITNPLTVIEQLTYLMFIRSLDEKELETEQTEALSGETLPKIFHQNKDGQAMRWSRFKTMDSRKIYDIVGQKVFPFIKAMNGENNSSFSRYMQDALFLIPTPQVLQKIITGLDELYEHDIKDLDMQGDLYEYMLGKLATAGQNGQFRTPKHIRHMIVRLLDPGPDDKICDPACCFKQ
;
A
#
# COMPACT_ATOMS: atom_id res chain seq x y z
N MET A 1 -11.97 1.45 12.67
CA MET A 1 -11.10 1.62 13.85
C MET A 1 -10.34 0.31 13.98
N ILE A 2 -9.01 0.33 13.89
CA ILE A 2 -8.21 -0.90 13.91
C ILE A 2 -8.34 -1.62 15.25
N THR A 3 -8.65 -2.92 15.19
CA THR A 3 -8.72 -3.83 16.34
C THR A 3 -7.35 -4.08 16.97
N GLY A 4 -7.31 -4.51 18.22
CA GLY A 4 -6.05 -4.81 18.91
C GLY A 4 -5.21 -5.88 18.19
N GLU A 5 -5.87 -6.85 17.56
CA GLU A 5 -5.21 -7.94 16.81
C GLU A 5 -4.45 -7.42 15.59
N ILE A 6 -5.08 -6.55 14.80
CA ILE A 6 -4.46 -5.95 13.61
C ILE A 6 -3.27 -5.08 14.03
N ARG A 7 -3.39 -4.31 15.12
CA ARG A 7 -2.25 -3.53 15.65
C ARG A 7 -1.07 -4.41 15.98
N ASN A 8 -1.31 -5.55 16.65
CA ASN A 8 -0.26 -6.48 17.01
C ASN A 8 0.41 -7.10 15.78
N LYS A 9 -0.35 -7.43 14.73
CA LYS A 9 0.20 -7.94 13.47
C LYS A 9 1.08 -6.89 12.77
N VAL A 10 0.63 -5.64 12.73
CA VAL A 10 1.39 -4.53 12.14
C VAL A 10 2.66 -4.25 12.94
N ASP A 11 2.57 -4.27 14.27
CA ASP A 11 3.73 -4.11 15.16
C ASP A 11 4.75 -5.25 14.98
N LYS A 12 4.28 -6.47 14.71
CA LYS A 12 5.13 -7.61 14.36
C LYS A 12 5.86 -7.38 13.03
N ILE A 13 5.14 -6.99 11.98
CA ILE A 13 5.74 -6.64 10.67
C ILE A 13 6.79 -5.54 10.85
N TRP A 14 6.46 -4.49 11.60
CA TRP A 14 7.37 -3.39 11.90
C TRP A 14 8.65 -3.88 12.61
N THR A 15 8.50 -4.72 13.63
CA THR A 15 9.62 -5.29 14.39
C THR A 15 10.50 -6.18 13.52
N ASP A 16 9.90 -6.99 12.64
CA ASP A 16 10.62 -7.84 11.69
C ASP A 16 11.42 -7.01 10.68
N ILE A 17 10.86 -5.90 10.19
CA ILE A 17 11.56 -4.96 9.30
C ILE A 17 12.73 -4.27 10.02
N TRP A 18 12.50 -3.84 11.26
CA TRP A 18 13.52 -3.19 12.07
C TRP A 18 14.68 -4.13 12.38
N ALA A 19 14.38 -5.38 12.78
CA ALA A 19 15.38 -6.44 12.96
C ALA A 19 16.09 -6.80 11.64
N GLY A 20 15.42 -6.58 10.51
CA GLY A 20 15.94 -6.76 9.16
C GLY A 20 16.95 -5.69 8.70
N GLY A 21 17.14 -4.61 9.47
CA GLY A 21 18.13 -3.57 9.20
C GLY A 21 17.55 -2.26 8.66
N ILE A 22 16.23 -2.14 8.47
CA ILE A 22 15.61 -0.85 8.12
C ILE A 22 15.24 -0.13 9.42
N THR A 23 16.12 0.78 9.86
CA THR A 23 15.95 1.48 11.13
C THR A 23 15.17 2.79 11.02
N ASN A 24 15.11 3.39 9.83
CA ASN A 24 14.36 4.62 9.60
C ASN A 24 12.87 4.31 9.42
N PRO A 25 12.01 4.76 10.35
CA PRO A 25 10.59 4.42 10.31
C PRO A 25 9.83 5.08 9.14
N LEU A 26 10.34 6.18 8.57
CA LEU A 26 9.80 6.71 7.31
C LEU A 26 10.00 5.69 6.19
N THR A 27 11.23 5.20 6.01
CA THR A 27 11.55 4.18 5.00
C THR A 27 10.71 2.92 5.18
N VAL A 28 10.45 2.48 6.42
CA VAL A 28 9.56 1.34 6.69
C VAL A 28 8.17 1.57 6.10
N ILE A 29 7.60 2.75 6.33
CA ILE A 29 6.27 3.10 5.83
C ILE A 29 6.25 3.22 4.31
N GLU A 30 7.28 3.80 3.71
CA GLU A 30 7.39 3.89 2.25
C GLU A 30 7.42 2.49 1.62
N GLN A 31 8.30 1.60 2.10
CA GLN A 31 8.42 0.24 1.56
C GLN A 31 7.14 -0.58 1.75
N LEU A 32 6.48 -0.45 2.90
CA LEU A 32 5.18 -1.08 3.15
C LEU A 32 4.10 -0.55 2.20
N THR A 33 4.06 0.76 2.00
CA THR A 33 3.10 1.40 1.08
C THR A 33 3.30 0.90 -0.35
N TYR A 34 4.55 0.76 -0.81
CA TYR A 34 4.86 0.17 -2.12
C TYR A 34 4.32 -1.25 -2.25
N LEU A 35 4.56 -2.11 -1.25
CA LEU A 35 4.11 -3.51 -1.29
C LEU A 35 2.58 -3.65 -1.19
N MET A 36 1.93 -2.84 -0.36
CA MET A 36 0.47 -2.77 -0.29
C MET A 36 -0.14 -2.36 -1.63
N PHE A 37 0.49 -1.41 -2.33
CA PHE A 37 0.05 -1.01 -3.65
C PHE A 37 0.24 -2.11 -4.70
N ILE A 38 1.41 -2.76 -4.73
CA ILE A 38 1.67 -3.91 -5.63
C ILE A 38 0.57 -4.96 -5.48
N ARG A 39 0.20 -5.28 -4.23
CA ARG A 39 -0.88 -6.21 -3.95
C ARG A 39 -2.24 -5.70 -4.45
N SER A 40 -2.57 -4.44 -4.18
CA SER A 40 -3.85 -3.83 -4.59
C SER A 40 -4.02 -3.84 -6.12
N LEU A 41 -2.93 -3.71 -6.89
CA LEU A 41 -2.98 -3.88 -8.35
C LEU A 41 -3.39 -5.30 -8.76
N ASP A 42 -2.87 -6.32 -8.07
CA ASP A 42 -3.24 -7.72 -8.36
C ASP A 42 -4.70 -8.02 -7.94
N GLU A 43 -5.15 -7.48 -6.81
CA GLU A 43 -6.56 -7.57 -6.39
C GLU A 43 -7.50 -6.94 -7.41
N LYS A 44 -7.17 -5.74 -7.90
CA LYS A 44 -7.95 -5.08 -8.95
C LYS A 44 -7.97 -5.86 -10.26
N GLU A 45 -6.87 -6.52 -10.62
CA GLU A 45 -6.84 -7.39 -11.80
C GLU A 45 -7.73 -8.63 -11.60
N LEU A 46 -7.71 -9.24 -10.41
CA LEU A 46 -8.60 -10.36 -10.06
C LEU A 46 -10.08 -9.96 -10.11
N GLU A 47 -10.44 -8.80 -9.57
CA GLU A 47 -11.82 -8.26 -9.66
C GLU A 47 -12.24 -8.02 -11.11
N THR A 48 -11.31 -7.51 -11.93
CA THR A 48 -11.53 -7.30 -13.36
C THR A 48 -11.78 -8.65 -14.05
N GLU A 49 -10.93 -9.66 -13.83
CA GLU A 49 -11.11 -11.02 -14.34
C GLU A 49 -12.45 -11.65 -13.94
N GLN A 50 -12.88 -11.46 -12.70
CA GLN A 50 -14.19 -11.92 -12.22
C GLN A 50 -15.33 -11.21 -12.94
N THR A 51 -15.22 -9.90 -13.14
CA THR A 51 -16.23 -9.09 -13.84
C THR A 51 -16.35 -9.50 -15.31
N GLU A 52 -15.23 -9.74 -16.00
CA GLU A 52 -15.23 -10.24 -17.37
C GLU A 52 -15.88 -11.63 -17.45
N ALA A 53 -15.61 -12.51 -16.49
CA ALA A 53 -16.20 -13.86 -16.45
C ALA A 53 -17.74 -13.83 -16.28
N LEU A 54 -18.26 -12.80 -15.62
CA LEU A 54 -19.70 -12.61 -15.40
C LEU A 54 -20.40 -11.85 -16.54
N SER A 55 -19.76 -10.81 -17.08
CA SER A 55 -20.32 -9.93 -18.11
C SER A 55 -20.07 -10.41 -19.55
N GLY A 56 -18.98 -11.17 -19.76
CA GLY A 56 -18.49 -11.54 -21.08
C GLY A 56 -17.77 -10.41 -21.84
N GLU A 57 -17.65 -9.22 -21.26
CA GLU A 57 -16.96 -8.08 -21.87
C GLU A 57 -15.46 -8.11 -21.52
N THR A 58 -14.59 -7.72 -22.47
CA THR A 58 -13.16 -7.58 -22.20
C THR A 58 -12.86 -6.22 -21.62
N LEU A 59 -12.23 -6.19 -20.45
CA LEU A 59 -11.84 -4.99 -19.72
C LEU A 59 -10.31 -4.77 -19.81
N PRO A 60 -9.84 -3.52 -19.68
CA PRO A 60 -8.42 -3.23 -19.71
C PRO A 60 -7.70 -3.88 -18.52
N LYS A 61 -6.65 -4.66 -18.81
CA LYS A 61 -5.81 -5.33 -17.81
C LYS A 61 -4.66 -4.43 -17.35
N ILE A 62 -4.22 -4.61 -16.11
CA ILE A 62 -3.13 -3.84 -15.53
C ILE A 62 -1.80 -4.49 -15.93
N PHE A 63 -1.65 -5.78 -15.68
CA PHE A 63 -0.47 -6.55 -16.03
C PHE A 63 -0.55 -7.04 -17.48
N HIS A 64 0.61 -7.09 -18.14
CA HIS A 64 0.70 -7.70 -19.46
C HIS A 64 0.27 -9.17 -19.39
N GLN A 65 -0.47 -9.61 -20.41
CA GLN A 65 -1.00 -10.99 -20.50
C GLN A 65 0.06 -12.00 -20.98
N ASN A 66 1.32 -11.59 -21.09
CA ASN A 66 2.44 -12.48 -21.39
C ASN A 66 2.98 -13.13 -20.09
N LYS A 67 3.84 -14.13 -20.25
CA LYS A 67 4.42 -14.89 -19.14
C LYS A 67 5.14 -14.00 -18.11
N ASP A 68 5.84 -12.97 -18.58
CA ASP A 68 6.57 -12.04 -17.70
C ASP A 68 5.65 -11.09 -16.94
N GLY A 69 4.59 -10.58 -17.57
CA GLY A 69 3.57 -9.75 -16.94
C GLY A 69 2.83 -10.49 -15.84
N GLN A 70 2.40 -11.72 -16.13
CA GLN A 70 1.71 -12.55 -15.14
C GLN A 70 2.63 -13.01 -14.00
N ALA A 71 3.94 -13.12 -14.23
CA ALA A 71 4.90 -13.43 -13.17
C ALA A 71 5.07 -12.28 -12.14
N MET A 72 4.66 -11.05 -12.48
CA MET A 72 4.69 -9.88 -11.60
C MET A 72 3.48 -9.79 -10.66
N ARG A 73 2.49 -10.68 -10.79
CA ARG A 73 1.29 -10.69 -9.95
C ARG A 73 1.60 -11.19 -8.55
N TRP A 74 1.11 -10.47 -7.53
CA TRP A 74 1.30 -10.79 -6.11
C TRP A 74 0.91 -12.24 -5.80
N SER A 75 -0.27 -12.65 -6.24
CA SER A 75 -0.82 -14.01 -6.11
C SER A 75 0.08 -15.10 -6.70
N ARG A 76 0.95 -14.77 -7.67
CA ARG A 76 1.84 -15.72 -8.34
C ARG A 76 3.19 -15.85 -7.65
N PHE A 77 3.80 -14.75 -7.22
CA PHE A 77 5.13 -14.81 -6.61
C PHE A 77 5.12 -15.02 -5.09
N LYS A 78 4.03 -14.70 -4.37
CA LYS A 78 4.03 -14.69 -2.89
C LYS A 78 4.44 -16.00 -2.20
N THR A 79 4.25 -17.14 -2.86
CA THR A 79 4.60 -18.48 -2.36
C THR A 79 5.94 -19.01 -2.88
N MET A 80 6.66 -18.23 -3.69
CA MET A 80 7.96 -18.62 -4.22
C MET A 80 9.07 -18.54 -3.17
N ASP A 81 10.27 -19.01 -3.52
CA ASP A 81 11.46 -18.84 -2.69
C ASP A 81 11.81 -17.36 -2.49
N SER A 82 12.27 -17.01 -1.29
CA SER A 82 12.67 -15.65 -0.90
C SER A 82 13.53 -14.93 -1.95
N ARG A 83 14.53 -15.60 -2.54
CA ARG A 83 15.44 -14.99 -3.52
C ARG A 83 14.71 -14.67 -4.82
N LYS A 84 13.86 -15.60 -5.28
CA LYS A 84 13.05 -15.38 -6.48
C LYS A 84 12.07 -14.23 -6.30
N ILE A 85 11.43 -14.15 -5.13
CA ILE A 85 10.54 -13.04 -4.78
C ILE A 85 11.32 -11.72 -4.83
N TYR A 86 12.50 -11.68 -4.22
CA TYR A 86 13.35 -10.50 -4.21
C TYR A 86 13.75 -10.03 -5.61
N ASP A 87 14.13 -10.96 -6.49
CA ASP A 87 14.46 -10.65 -7.88
C ASP A 87 13.23 -10.15 -8.66
N ILE A 88 12.07 -10.81 -8.51
CA ILE A 88 10.84 -10.40 -9.18
C ILE A 88 10.42 -9.00 -8.74
N VAL A 89 10.36 -8.77 -7.42
CA VAL A 89 9.91 -7.49 -6.87
C VAL A 89 10.88 -6.38 -7.25
N GLY A 90 12.18 -6.54 -6.97
CA GLY A 90 13.18 -5.51 -7.20
C GLY A 90 13.46 -5.22 -8.67
N GLN A 91 13.55 -6.26 -9.52
CA GLN A 91 14.00 -6.11 -10.91
C GLN A 91 12.87 -6.04 -11.94
N LYS A 92 11.66 -6.52 -11.62
CA LYS A 92 10.52 -6.52 -12.55
C LYS A 92 9.39 -5.62 -12.07
N VAL A 93 8.84 -5.90 -10.89
CA VAL A 93 7.63 -5.22 -10.38
C VAL A 93 7.88 -3.73 -10.14
N PHE A 94 8.98 -3.37 -9.46
CA PHE A 94 9.30 -1.96 -9.18
C PHE A 94 9.49 -1.14 -10.48
N PRO A 95 10.31 -1.58 -11.45
CA PRO A 95 10.41 -0.89 -12.74
C PRO A 95 9.08 -0.80 -13.50
N PHE A 96 8.27 -1.87 -13.46
CA PHE A 96 6.96 -1.88 -14.11
C PHE A 96 6.01 -0.82 -13.53
N ILE A 97 5.91 -0.75 -12.20
CA ILE A 97 5.06 0.25 -11.53
C ILE A 97 5.56 1.66 -11.79
N LYS A 98 6.88 1.88 -11.81
CA LYS A 98 7.45 3.17 -12.19
C LYS A 98 7.07 3.58 -13.61
N ALA A 99 7.09 2.64 -14.56
CA ALA A 99 6.79 2.91 -15.97
C ALA A 99 5.28 3.11 -16.24
N MET A 100 4.41 2.42 -15.50
CA MET A 100 2.95 2.54 -15.59
C MET A 100 2.44 3.97 -15.32
N ASN A 101 3.26 4.79 -14.68
CA ASN A 101 2.95 6.16 -14.28
C ASN A 101 3.10 7.22 -15.39
N GLY A 102 3.47 6.81 -16.61
CA GLY A 102 3.61 7.74 -17.75
C GLY A 102 2.28 8.25 -18.32
N GLU A 103 1.18 7.50 -18.16
CA GLU A 103 -0.10 7.81 -18.83
C GLU A 103 -1.18 8.39 -17.90
N ASN A 104 -1.09 8.16 -16.59
CA ASN A 104 -2.07 8.64 -15.61
C ASN A 104 -1.46 9.67 -14.66
N ASN A 105 -1.93 10.91 -14.73
CA ASN A 105 -1.46 12.08 -13.96
C ASN A 105 -1.92 12.04 -12.48
N SER A 106 -1.91 10.86 -11.85
CA SER A 106 -2.38 10.64 -10.48
C SER A 106 -1.34 11.12 -9.45
N SER A 107 -1.77 11.57 -8.27
CA SER A 107 -0.86 12.02 -7.19
C SER A 107 0.14 10.93 -6.78
N PHE A 108 -0.29 9.67 -6.86
CA PHE A 108 0.53 8.50 -6.56
C PHE A 108 1.64 8.29 -7.59
N SER A 109 1.35 8.55 -8.87
CA SER A 109 2.31 8.42 -9.97
C SER A 109 3.52 9.34 -9.81
N ARG A 110 3.33 10.55 -9.25
CA ARG A 110 4.44 11.47 -8.94
C ARG A 110 5.32 10.94 -7.80
N TYR A 111 4.69 10.42 -6.74
CA TYR A 111 5.40 9.87 -5.60
C TYR A 111 6.25 8.63 -5.97
N MET A 112 5.79 7.83 -6.94
CA MET A 112 6.50 6.61 -7.37
C MET A 112 7.69 6.84 -8.31
N GLN A 113 7.80 8.00 -8.97
CA GLN A 113 8.88 8.24 -9.95
C GLN A 113 10.26 8.08 -9.31
N ASP A 114 10.44 8.64 -8.11
CA ASP A 114 11.70 8.59 -7.37
C ASP A 114 11.78 7.44 -6.36
N ALA A 115 10.78 6.55 -6.33
CA ALA A 115 10.73 5.44 -5.38
C ALA A 115 11.95 4.51 -5.49
N LEU A 116 12.61 4.21 -4.39
CA LEU A 116 13.70 3.23 -4.36
C LEU A 116 13.25 1.99 -3.60
N PHE A 117 13.64 0.82 -4.12
CA PHE A 117 13.50 -0.44 -3.41
C PHE A 117 14.65 -0.56 -2.41
N LEU A 118 14.34 -0.46 -1.12
CA LEU A 118 15.32 -0.35 -0.04
C LEU A 118 15.28 -1.52 0.94
N ILE A 119 14.58 -2.61 0.59
CA ILE A 119 14.53 -3.79 1.45
C ILE A 119 15.86 -4.53 1.35
N PRO A 120 16.60 -4.75 2.46
CA PRO A 120 18.00 -5.12 2.40
C PRO A 120 18.25 -6.59 2.07
N THR A 121 17.30 -7.48 2.40
CA THR A 121 17.48 -8.93 2.22
C THR A 121 16.21 -9.62 1.73
N PRO A 122 16.35 -10.74 0.98
CA PRO A 122 15.24 -11.58 0.57
C PRO A 122 14.36 -12.09 1.72
N GLN A 123 14.97 -12.40 2.86
CA GLN A 123 14.27 -12.95 4.03
C GLN A 123 13.36 -11.91 4.67
N VAL A 124 13.80 -10.65 4.73
CA VAL A 124 13.00 -9.54 5.23
C VAL A 124 11.82 -9.29 4.29
N LEU A 125 12.05 -9.25 2.98
CA LEU A 125 10.97 -9.11 2.00
C LEU A 125 9.91 -10.22 2.14
N GLN A 126 10.34 -11.47 2.27
CA GLN A 126 9.42 -12.60 2.43
C GLN A 126 8.57 -12.45 3.70
N LYS A 127 9.18 -12.09 4.84
CA LYS A 127 8.45 -11.84 6.09
C LYS A 127 7.40 -10.75 5.94
N ILE A 128 7.73 -9.66 5.26
CA ILE A 128 6.78 -8.57 5.01
C ILE A 128 5.62 -9.05 4.15
N ILE A 129 5.92 -9.76 3.05
CA ILE A 129 4.89 -10.29 2.15
C ILE A 129 3.96 -11.24 2.90
N THR A 130 4.51 -12.19 3.67
CA THR A 130 3.70 -13.12 4.48
C THR A 130 2.85 -12.36 5.50
N GLY A 131 3.43 -11.41 6.22
CA GLY A 131 2.70 -10.60 7.21
C GLY A 131 1.58 -9.77 6.58
N LEU A 132 1.82 -9.18 5.41
CA LEU A 132 0.79 -8.47 4.65
C LEU A 132 -0.27 -9.45 4.11
N ASP A 133 0.10 -10.63 3.63
CA ASP A 133 -0.84 -11.64 3.15
C ASP A 133 -1.83 -12.03 4.26
N GLU A 134 -1.31 -12.40 5.43
CA GLU A 134 -2.08 -12.74 6.63
C GLU A 134 -2.98 -11.60 7.11
N LEU A 135 -2.51 -10.34 7.02
CA LEU A 135 -3.25 -9.17 7.47
C LEU A 135 -4.52 -8.94 6.64
N TYR A 136 -4.42 -9.11 5.32
CA TYR A 136 -5.54 -8.86 4.43
C TYR A 136 -6.46 -10.06 4.26
N GLU A 137 -5.94 -11.30 4.31
CA GLU A 137 -6.78 -12.49 4.19
C GLU A 137 -7.80 -12.57 5.34
N HIS A 138 -7.40 -12.14 6.53
CA HIS A 138 -8.21 -12.26 7.74
C HIS A 138 -8.86 -10.95 8.18
N ASP A 139 -8.19 -9.80 8.00
CA ASP A 139 -8.55 -8.60 8.76
C ASP A 139 -8.86 -7.34 7.92
N ILE A 140 -8.39 -7.26 6.67
CA ILE A 140 -8.62 -6.08 5.80
C ILE A 140 -9.54 -6.49 4.67
N LYS A 141 -10.85 -6.24 4.85
CA LYS A 141 -11.87 -6.44 3.81
C LYS A 141 -12.33 -5.16 3.13
N ASP A 142 -12.06 -3.98 3.72
CA ASP A 142 -12.58 -2.70 3.25
C ASP A 142 -11.47 -1.63 3.08
N LEU A 143 -11.65 -0.73 2.10
CA LEU A 143 -10.77 0.42 1.82
C LEU A 143 -10.50 1.31 3.07
N ASP A 144 -11.49 1.44 3.95
CA ASP A 144 -11.37 2.19 5.22
C ASP A 144 -10.32 1.59 6.16
N MET A 145 -10.11 0.27 6.12
CA MET A 145 -9.13 -0.41 6.97
C MET A 145 -7.70 -0.19 6.48
N GLN A 146 -7.49 -0.01 5.17
CA GLN A 146 -6.20 0.38 4.61
C GLN A 146 -5.83 1.81 5.03
N GLY A 147 -6.82 2.72 4.99
CA GLY A 147 -6.67 4.09 5.47
C GLY A 147 -6.34 4.14 6.97
N ASP A 148 -7.11 3.42 7.79
CA ASP A 148 -6.82 3.34 9.23
C ASP A 148 -5.42 2.71 9.48
N LEU A 149 -4.98 1.71 8.70
CA LEU A 149 -3.66 1.07 8.81
C LEU A 149 -2.53 2.07 8.55
N TYR A 150 -2.64 2.80 7.46
CA TYR A 150 -1.72 3.87 7.15
C TYR A 150 -1.72 4.96 8.25
N GLU A 151 -2.89 5.28 8.79
CA GLU A 151 -3.01 6.20 9.92
C GLU A 151 -2.31 5.70 11.18
N TYR A 152 -2.43 4.42 11.50
CA TYR A 152 -1.77 3.79 12.64
C TYR A 152 -0.25 3.77 12.49
N MET A 153 0.25 3.40 11.31
CA MET A 153 1.70 3.42 11.02
C MET A 153 2.27 4.83 11.15
N LEU A 154 1.56 5.85 10.63
CA LEU A 154 1.97 7.24 10.81
C LEU A 154 1.85 7.71 12.26
N GLY A 155 0.92 7.17 13.04
CA GLY A 155 0.85 7.38 14.49
C GLY A 155 2.13 6.94 15.20
N LYS A 156 2.75 5.83 14.77
CA LYS A 156 4.03 5.34 15.32
C LYS A 156 5.20 6.29 15.02
N LEU A 157 5.16 7.05 13.91
CA LEU A 157 6.13 8.12 13.65
C LEU A 157 5.98 9.31 14.60
N ALA A 158 4.74 9.66 14.96
CA ALA A 158 4.45 10.84 15.77
C ALA A 158 4.89 10.66 17.23
N THR A 159 4.86 9.44 17.76
CA THR A 159 5.35 9.13 19.11
C THR A 159 6.87 9.30 19.26
N ALA A 160 7.62 9.41 18.14
CA ALA A 160 9.04 9.76 18.11
C ALA A 160 9.33 11.28 18.23
N GLY A 161 8.33 12.08 18.63
CA GLY A 161 8.56 13.41 19.24
C GLY A 161 8.63 14.62 18.31
N GLN A 162 8.70 14.47 16.98
CA GLN A 162 8.74 15.61 16.04
C GLN A 162 7.62 15.67 14.99
N ASN A 163 6.82 14.60 14.78
CA ASN A 163 5.96 14.48 13.59
C ASN A 163 4.44 14.66 13.86
N GLY A 164 4.04 15.17 15.02
CA GLY A 164 2.63 15.44 15.36
C GLY A 164 1.97 16.54 14.51
N GLN A 165 2.73 17.30 13.72
CA GLN A 165 2.26 18.41 12.88
C GLN A 165 1.41 17.97 11.66
N PHE A 166 1.37 16.68 11.33
CA PHE A 166 0.71 16.16 10.13
C PHE A 166 -0.67 15.52 10.40
N ARG A 167 -1.28 15.78 11.57
CA ARG A 167 -2.46 15.03 12.01
C ARG A 167 -3.55 15.86 12.69
N THR A 168 -4.79 15.62 12.23
CA THR A 168 -6.02 16.03 12.91
C THR A 168 -6.77 14.78 13.43
N PRO A 169 -7.14 14.71 14.72
CA PRO A 169 -7.85 13.56 15.28
C PRO A 169 -9.15 13.18 14.54
N LYS A 170 -9.44 11.87 14.43
CA LYS A 170 -10.59 11.33 13.66
C LYS A 170 -11.94 11.91 14.10
N HIS A 171 -12.17 12.06 15.40
CA HIS A 171 -13.41 12.64 15.91
C HIS A 171 -13.59 14.11 15.53
N ILE A 172 -12.49 14.88 15.43
CA ILE A 172 -12.53 16.27 14.97
C ILE A 172 -12.84 16.34 13.47
N ARG A 173 -12.17 15.52 12.64
CA ARG A 173 -12.48 15.45 11.20
C ARG A 173 -13.94 15.08 10.94
N HIS A 174 -14.45 14.03 11.62
CA HIS A 174 -15.84 13.60 11.47
C HIS A 174 -16.83 14.67 11.93
N MET A 175 -16.54 15.38 13.01
CA MET A 175 -17.36 16.50 13.45
C MET A 175 -17.38 17.62 12.41
N ILE A 176 -16.22 18.01 11.87
CA ILE A 176 -16.11 19.06 10.84
C ILE A 176 -16.91 18.67 9.59
N VAL A 177 -16.73 17.45 9.08
CA VAL A 177 -17.47 16.96 7.90
C VAL A 177 -18.98 16.91 8.17
N ARG A 178 -19.41 16.46 9.35
CA ARG A 178 -20.84 16.45 9.73
C ARG A 178 -21.45 17.83 9.88
N LEU A 179 -20.66 18.82 10.30
CA LEU A 179 -21.13 20.21 10.42
C LEU A 179 -21.18 20.92 9.06
N LEU A 180 -20.26 20.57 8.16
CA LEU A 180 -20.22 21.13 6.80
C LEU A 180 -21.28 20.52 5.87
N ASP A 181 -21.66 19.25 6.10
CA ASP A 181 -22.66 18.50 5.33
C ASP A 181 -22.53 18.71 3.79
N PRO A 182 -21.34 18.45 3.20
CA PRO A 182 -21.09 18.77 1.80
C PRO A 182 -21.93 17.90 0.87
N GLY A 183 -22.55 18.53 -0.14
CA GLY A 183 -23.30 17.87 -1.19
C GLY A 183 -22.42 17.39 -2.36
N PRO A 184 -22.97 16.60 -3.30
CA PRO A 184 -22.22 16.06 -4.45
C PRO A 184 -21.63 17.11 -5.39
N ASP A 185 -22.25 18.30 -5.46
CA ASP A 185 -21.83 19.40 -6.34
C ASP A 185 -20.81 20.34 -5.67
N ASP A 186 -20.51 20.14 -4.38
CA ASP A 186 -19.60 20.99 -3.62
C ASP A 186 -18.13 20.67 -3.91
N LYS A 187 -17.32 21.72 -4.02
CA LYS A 187 -15.86 21.60 -4.20
C LYS A 187 -15.16 21.64 -2.86
N ILE A 188 -14.53 20.53 -2.50
CA ILE A 188 -13.75 20.40 -1.26
C ILE A 188 -12.29 20.76 -1.53
N CYS A 189 -11.70 21.62 -0.72
CA CYS A 189 -10.28 21.96 -0.75
C CYS A 189 -9.68 21.85 0.66
N ASP A 190 -8.59 21.09 0.78
CA ASP A 190 -7.75 21.09 1.98
C ASP A 190 -6.37 21.64 1.59
N PRO A 191 -6.07 22.92 1.87
CA PRO A 191 -4.81 23.55 1.49
C PRO A 191 -3.60 23.04 2.30
N ALA A 192 -3.84 22.24 3.34
CA ALA A 192 -2.84 21.63 4.20
C ALA A 192 -3.05 20.10 4.31
N CYS A 193 -3.62 19.47 3.27
CA CYS A 193 -3.70 18.02 3.20
C CYS A 193 -2.27 17.48 3.24
N CYS A 194 -1.88 16.86 4.36
CA CYS A 194 -0.49 16.56 4.66
C CYS A 194 0.18 15.74 3.55
N PHE A 195 0.97 16.40 2.70
CA PHE A 195 2.11 15.96 1.87
C PHE A 195 2.45 17.13 0.92
N LYS A 196 3.16 18.13 1.45
CA LYS A 196 4.01 19.04 0.66
C LYS A 196 5.39 18.99 1.28
N GLN A 197 6.22 18.08 0.78
CA GLN A 197 7.65 18.26 0.60
C GLN A 197 8.03 17.58 -0.71
#